data_AF-A0A387BFG7-F1
#
_entry.id   AF-A0A387BFG7-F1
#
_cell.length_a   1.000
_cell.length_b   1.000
_cell.length_c   1.000
_cell.angle_alpha   90.00
_cell.angle_beta   90.00
_cell.angle_gamma   90.00
#
_symmetry.space_group_name_H-M   'P 1'
#
loop_
_entity.id
_entity.type
_entity.pdbx_description
1 polymer ?
#
loop_
_entity_poly.entity_id
_entity_poly.type
_entity_poly.pdbx_seq_one_letter_code
_entity_poly.pdbx_strand_id
1 'polypeptide(L)' 'MYNYLKHVHEQLNKLSFGGQGLAWFISFKLSGLILSGTENVPAPFFTVILQFILSIIILIMGVWLIDNMLKTRNIDKTL' A
#
# COMPACT_ATOMS: atom_id res chain seq x y z
N MET A 1 13.40 5.64 -7.87
CA MET A 1 13.13 4.56 -6.90
C MET A 1 13.35 5.02 -5.45
N TYR A 2 14.59 5.35 -5.05
CA TYR A 2 14.91 5.75 -3.66
C TYR A 2 14.13 6.98 -3.15
N ASN A 3 14.08 8.06 -3.93
CA ASN A 3 13.31 9.26 -3.56
C ASN A 3 11.80 8.98 -3.41
N TYR A 4 11.26 8.00 -4.14
CA TYR A 4 9.86 7.63 -4.06
C TYR A 4 9.56 6.83 -2.78
N LEU A 5 10.44 5.90 -2.42
CA LEU A 5 10.36 5.21 -1.13
C LEU A 5 10.46 6.18 0.04
N LYS A 6 11.33 7.19 -0.06
CA LYS A 6 11.42 8.28 0.92
C LYS A 6 10.11 9.06 1.00
N HIS A 7 9.50 9.38 -0.13
CA HIS A 7 8.21 10.06 -0.18
C HIS A 7 7.08 9.25 0.45
N VAL A 8 6.99 7.96 0.12
CA VAL A 8 6.01 7.02 0.72
C VAL A 8 6.22 6.95 2.23
N HIS A 9 7.47 6.88 2.69
CA HIS A 9 7.80 6.88 4.11
C HIS A 9 7.37 8.19 4.81
N GLU A 10 7.63 9.35 4.18
CA GLU A 10 7.18 10.66 4.69
C GLU A 10 5.65 10.80 4.69
N GLN A 11 4.96 10.29 3.67
CA GLN A 11 3.49 10.27 3.59
C GLN A 11 2.88 9.40 4.69
N LEU A 12 3.45 8.22 4.93
CA LEU A 12 3.05 7.34 6.04
C LEU A 12 3.31 7.98 7.40
N ASN A 13 4.46 8.63 7.59
CA ASN A 13 4.77 9.32 8.85
C ASN A 13 3.89 10.54 9.12
N LYS A 14 3.28 11.14 8.09
CA LYS A 14 2.29 12.22 8.25
C LYS A 14 0.91 11.69 8.70
N LEU A 15 0.64 10.40 8.52
CA LEU A 15 -0.58 9.79 9.05
C LEU A 15 -0.46 9.60 10.56
N SER A 16 -1.58 9.80 11.27
CA SER A 16 -1.66 9.47 12.69
C SER A 16 -1.34 8.00 12.92
N PHE A 17 -0.92 7.65 14.14
CA PHE A 17 -0.60 6.26 14.51
C PHE A 17 -1.73 5.28 14.11
N GLY A 18 -2.99 5.69 14.31
CA GLY A 18 -4.16 4.92 13.86
C GLY A 18 -4.29 4.84 12.34
N GLY A 19 -3.99 5.92 11.60
CA GLY A 19 -3.98 5.94 10.13
C GLY A 19 -2.91 5.04 9.53
N GLN A 20 -1.71 4.99 10.14
CA GLN A 20 -0.64 4.07 9.74
C GLN A 20 -1.06 2.61 9.96
N GLY A 21 -1.64 2.30 11.13
CA GLY A 21 -2.17 0.97 11.43
C GLY A 21 -3.28 0.53 10.48
N LEU A 22 -4.20 1.43 10.12
CA LEU A 22 -5.26 1.16 9.15
C LEU A 22 -4.70 0.91 7.74
N ALA A 23 -3.75 1.71 7.28
CA ALA A 23 -3.12 1.53 5.97
C ALA A 23 -2.41 0.17 5.87
N TRP A 24 -1.69 -0.22 6.93
CA TRP A 24 -1.08 -1.53 7.05
C TRP A 24 -2.11 -2.66 7.09
N PHE A 25 -3.15 -2.52 7.89
CA PHE A 25 -4.20 -3.53 8.04
C PHE A 25 -4.94 -3.79 6.72
N ILE A 26 -5.32 -2.72 6.01
CA ILE A 26 -6.00 -2.81 4.71
C ILE A 26 -5.07 -3.49 3.69
N SER A 27 -3.81 -3.09 3.62
CA SER A 27 -2.83 -3.66 2.68
C SER A 27 -2.59 -5.16 2.95
N PHE A 28 -2.51 -5.55 4.22
CA PHE A 28 -2.32 -6.93 4.63
C PHE A 28 -3.56 -7.81 4.40
N LYS A 29 -4.76 -7.24 4.59
CA LYS A 29 -6.04 -7.91 4.28
C LYS A 29 -6.20 -8.13 2.78
N LEU A 30 -5.92 -7.11 1.95
CA LEU A 30 -5.98 -7.25 0.50
C LEU A 30 -4.96 -8.27 -0.01
N SER A 31 -3.74 -8.27 0.52
CA SER A 31 -2.74 -9.25 0.08
C SER A 31 -3.16 -10.68 0.41
N GLY A 32 -3.76 -10.91 1.58
CA GLY A 32 -4.33 -12.20 1.95
C GLY A 32 -5.46 -12.64 1.02
N LEU A 33 -6.35 -11.73 0.61
CA LEU A 33 -7.41 -12.03 -0.36
C LEU A 33 -6.84 -12.45 -1.73
N ILE A 34 -5.83 -11.72 -2.22
CA ILE A 34 -5.20 -12.01 -3.51
C ILE A 34 -4.49 -13.38 -3.47
N LEU A 35 -3.74 -13.69 -2.41
CA LEU A 35 -3.10 -15.01 -2.26
C LEU A 35 -4.11 -16.14 -2.09
N SER A 36 -5.21 -15.92 -1.36
CA SER A 36 -6.24 -16.95 -1.15
C SER A 36 -6.94 -17.39 -2.45
N GLY A 37 -6.92 -16.54 -3.48
CA GLY A 37 -7.44 -16.86 -4.81
C GLY A 37 -6.47 -17.62 -5.71
N THR A 38 -5.24 -17.91 -5.26
CA THR A 38 -4.25 -18.67 -6.04
C THR A 38 -4.25 -20.16 -5.65
N GLU A 39 -4.52 -21.05 -6.60
CA GLU A 39 -4.64 -22.50 -6.35
C GLU A 39 -3.30 -23.18 -5.96
N ASN A 40 -2.17 -22.56 -6.29
CA ASN A 40 -0.84 -23.07 -5.98
C ASN A 40 -0.23 -22.31 -4.79
N VAL A 41 -0.74 -22.56 -3.60
CA VAL A 41 -0.19 -21.99 -2.36
C VAL A 41 1.10 -22.73 -2.00
N PRO A 42 2.29 -22.09 -2.08
CA PRO A 42 3.54 -22.72 -1.64
C PRO A 42 3.53 -22.91 -0.11
N ALA A 43 4.52 -23.63 0.43
CA ALA A 43 4.58 -23.96 1.85
C ALA A 43 4.29 -22.74 2.77
N PRO A 44 3.65 -22.93 3.94
CA PRO A 44 3.06 -21.84 4.75
C PRO A 44 3.97 -20.63 4.99
N PHE A 45 5.27 -20.87 5.15
CA PHE A 45 6.30 -19.85 5.33
C PHE A 45 6.45 -18.92 4.10
N PHE A 46 6.46 -19.48 2.89
CA PHE A 46 6.54 -18.71 1.66
C PHE A 46 5.28 -17.87 1.43
N THR A 47 4.11 -18.38 1.81
CA THR A 47 2.84 -17.66 1.73
C THR A 47 2.83 -16.42 2.60
N VAL A 48 3.37 -16.49 3.83
CA VAL A 48 3.49 -15.34 4.73
C VAL A 48 4.44 -14.29 4.16
N ILE A 49 5.61 -14.71 3.66
CA ILE A 49 6.59 -13.80 3.06
C ILE A 49 6.00 -13.12 1.81
N LEU A 50 5.34 -13.90 0.96
CA LEU A 50 4.72 -13.38 -0.26
C LEU A 50 3.56 -12.43 0.05
N GLN A 51 2.74 -12.76 1.05
CA GLN A 51 1.68 -11.88 1.55
C GLN A 51 2.23 -10.56 2.10
N PHE A 52 3.37 -10.60 2.79
CA PHE A 52 4.04 -9.42 3.32
C PHE A 52 4.62 -8.53 2.20
N ILE A 53 5.32 -9.13 1.23
CA ILE A 53 5.84 -8.41 0.05
C ILE A 53 4.69 -7.76 -0.73
N LEU A 54 3.60 -8.51 -0.95
CA LEU A 54 2.44 -8.01 -1.68
C LEU A 54 1.75 -6.87 -0.92
N SER A 55 1.68 -6.94 0.41
CA SER A 55 1.19 -5.83 1.24
C SER A 55 2.01 -4.56 1.05
N ILE A 56 3.35 -4.66 0.98
CA ILE A 56 4.21 -3.49 0.73
C ILE A 56 3.95 -2.89 -0.66
N ILE A 57 3.76 -3.73 -1.68
CA ILE A 57 3.45 -3.27 -3.04
C ILE A 57 2.11 -2.54 -3.08
N ILE A 58 1.08 -3.10 -2.42
CA ILE A 58 -0.25 -2.48 -2.33
C ILE A 58 -0.17 -1.14 -1.60
N LEU A 59 0.61 -1.05 -0.53
CA LEU A 59 0.82 0.20 0.23
C LEU A 59 1.45 1.29 -0.66
N ILE A 60 2.50 0.94 -1.42
CA ILE A 60 3.17 1.87 -2.34
C ILE A 60 2.21 2.32 -3.45
N MET A 61 1.44 1.39 -4.03
CA MET A 61 0.42 1.72 -5.02
C MET A 61 -0.68 2.62 -4.44
N GLY A 62 -1.09 2.39 -3.18
CA GLY A 62 -2.08 3.20 -2.49
C GLY A 62 -1.64 4.65 -2.34
N VAL A 63 -0.38 4.87 -1.92
CA VAL A 63 0.19 6.23 -1.85
C VAL A 63 0.27 6.86 -3.24
N TRP A 64 0.70 6.11 -4.25
CA TRP A 64 0.74 6.60 -5.63
C TRP A 64 -0.64 7.03 -6.15
N LEU A 65 -1.67 6.24 -5.85
CA LEU A 65 -3.04 6.52 -6.24
C LEU A 65 -3.58 7.77 -5.53
N ILE A 66 -3.31 7.91 -4.22
CA ILE A 66 -3.67 9.09 -3.43
C ILE A 66 -2.97 10.33 -3.97
N ASP A 67 -1.68 10.25 -4.29
CA ASP A 67 -0.92 11.36 -4.88
C ASP A 67 -1.53 11.82 -6.21
N ASN A 68 -1.92 10.88 -7.08
CA ASN A 68 -2.56 11.19 -8.35
C ASN A 68 -3.96 11.80 -8.16
N MET A 69 -4.75 11.32 -7.20
CA MET A 69 -6.06 11.90 -6.88
C MET A 69 -5.92 13.32 -6.31
N LEU A 70 -4.97 13.54 -5.41
CA LEU A 70 -4.70 14.86 -4.84
C LEU A 70 -4.19 15.84 -5.89
N LYS A 71 -3.32 15.38 -6.80
CA LYS A 71 -2.85 16.18 -7.93
C LYS A 71 -4.02 16.59 -8.85
N THR A 72 -4.89 15.65 -9.19
CA THR A 72 -6.08 15.91 -10.02
C THR A 72 -7.02 16.92 -9.35
N ARG A 73 -7.28 16.74 -8.04
CA ARG A 73 -8.14 17.64 -7.25
C ARG A 73 -7.59 19.07 -7.13
N ASN A 74 -6.27 19.25 -7.14
CA ASN A 74 -5.66 20.58 -7.05
C ASN A 74 -5.79 21.36 -8.37
N ILE A 75 -5.80 20.66 -9.50
CA ILE A 75 -5.96 21.26 -10.85
C ILE A 75 -7.38 21.83 -11.01
N ASP A 76 -8.40 21.11 -10.51
CA ASP A 76 -9.80 21.57 -10.54
C ASP A 76 -10.08 22.81 -9.68
N LYS A 77 -9.21 23.14 -8.72
CA LYS A 77 -9.38 24.33 -7.86
C LYS A 77 -8.78 25.61 -8.43
N THR A 78 -8.04 25.50 -9.53
CA THR A 78 -7.35 26.62 -10.19
C THR A 78 -8.03 27.07 -11.49
N LEU A 79 -9.14 26.44 -11.85
CA LEU A 79 -10.08 26.82 -12.91
C LEU A 79 -11.30 27.49 -12.30
#